data_AF-A0A9P6C000-F1
#
_entry.id   AF-A0A9P6C000-F1
#
_cell.length_a   1.000
_cell.length_b   1.000
_cell.length_c   1.000
_cell.angle_alpha   90.00
_cell.angle_beta   90.00
_cell.angle_gamma   90.00
#
_symmetry.space_group_name_H-M   'P 1'
#
loop_
_entity.id
_entity.type
_entity.pdbx_description
1 polymer ?
#
loop_
_entity_poly.entity_id
_entity_poly.type
_entity_poly.pdbx_seq_one_letter_code
_entity_poly.pdbx_strand_id
1 'polypeptide(L)' 'SSIGRRVSLPKSYIGGPRGMYECYQDGMVPARSHKQIDLFITMTTNPNWPEIRDALLLGQHPDHRPHLIARVLILT' A
#
# COMPACT_ATOMS: atom_id res chain seq x y z
N SER A 1 29.72 30.16 -11.22
CA SER A 1 28.88 29.32 -10.34
C SER A 1 27.98 28.43 -11.20
N SER A 2 28.33 27.15 -11.40
CA SER A 2 27.52 26.19 -12.17
C SER A 2 26.36 25.68 -11.31
N ILE A 3 25.26 26.42 -11.33
CA ILE A 3 24.02 26.03 -10.67
C ILE A 3 23.56 24.69 -11.27
N GLY A 4 23.35 23.70 -10.41
CA GLY A 4 23.12 22.30 -10.75
C GLY A 4 22.04 22.10 -11.83
N ARG A 5 22.33 21.21 -12.77
CA ARG A 5 21.42 20.86 -13.87
C ARG A 5 20.16 20.21 -13.31
N ARG A 6 18.98 20.73 -13.66
CA ARG A 6 17.70 20.12 -13.28
C ARG A 6 17.55 18.78 -14.00
N VAL A 7 17.75 17.66 -13.30
CA VAL A 7 17.55 16.32 -13.84
C VAL A 7 16.15 15.84 -13.48
N SER A 8 15.38 15.48 -14.50
CA SER A 8 14.04 14.92 -14.34
C SER A 8 14.14 13.40 -14.24
N LEU A 9 13.96 12.84 -13.05
CA LEU A 9 13.99 11.39 -12.82
C LEU A 9 12.87 10.64 -13.57
N PRO A 10 13.12 9.49 -14.20
CA PRO A 10 12.06 8.71 -14.84
C PRO A 10 11.01 8.24 -13.82
N LYS A 11 9.79 7.94 -14.29
CA LYS A 11 8.68 7.43 -13.45
C LYS A 11 9.04 6.13 -12.73
N SER A 12 9.92 5.31 -13.33
CA SER A 12 10.44 4.07 -12.77
C SER A 12 11.33 4.25 -11.52
N TYR A 13 11.65 5.48 -11.14
CA TYR A 13 12.38 5.76 -9.91
C TYR A 13 11.50 5.48 -8.67
N ILE A 14 11.80 4.38 -7.98
CA ILE A 14 11.08 3.93 -6.78
C ILE A 14 11.25 4.96 -5.66
N GLY A 15 10.13 5.38 -5.04
CA GLY A 15 10.11 6.41 -4.01
C GLY A 15 10.14 7.85 -4.54
N GLY A 16 10.11 8.04 -5.86
CA GLY A 16 10.00 9.37 -6.46
C GLY A 16 8.59 9.96 -6.37
N PRO A 17 8.45 11.29 -6.38
CA PRO A 17 7.15 11.97 -6.32
C PRO A 17 6.23 11.58 -7.49
N ARG A 18 6.80 11.28 -8.66
CA ARG A 18 6.04 10.83 -9.84
C ARG A 18 5.48 9.42 -9.68
N GLY A 19 6.28 8.47 -9.19
CA GLY A 19 5.83 7.10 -8.97
C GLY A 19 4.75 7.04 -7.87
N MET A 20 4.93 7.80 -6.78
CA MET A 20 3.91 7.87 -5.72
C MET A 20 2.59 8.48 -6.19
N TYR A 21 2.64 9.50 -7.06
CA TYR A 21 1.43 10.13 -7.62
C TYR A 21 0.64 9.15 -8.50
N GLU A 22 1.31 8.32 -9.31
CA GLU A 22 0.64 7.29 -10.10
C GLU A 22 0.01 6.21 -9.22
N CYS A 23 0.73 5.68 -8.22
CA CYS A 23 0.17 4.72 -7.27
C CYS A 23 -1.09 5.26 -6.58
N TYR A 24 -1.08 6.55 -6.22
CA TYR A 24 -2.26 7.23 -5.67
C TYR A 24 -3.41 7.26 -6.70
N GLN A 25 -3.15 7.70 -7.93
CA GLN A 25 -4.17 7.79 -8.96
C GLN A 25 -4.78 6.42 -9.30
N ASP A 26 -3.96 5.38 -9.39
CA ASP A 26 -4.39 3.99 -9.64
C ASP A 26 -5.29 3.47 -8.52
N GLY A 27 -4.94 3.75 -7.25
CA GLY A 27 -5.79 3.42 -6.10
C GLY A 27 -7.12 4.21 -6.07
N MET A 28 -7.14 5.43 -6.62
CA MET A 28 -8.36 6.25 -6.72
C MET A 28 -9.30 5.83 -7.86
N VAL A 29 -8.85 5.09 -8.87
CA VAL A 29 -9.72 4.63 -9.98
C VAL A 29 -10.92 3.80 -9.48
N PRO A 30 -10.75 2.71 -8.72
CA PRO A 30 -11.86 1.92 -8.20
C PRO A 30 -12.68 2.66 -7.13
N ALA A 31 -12.06 3.64 -6.45
CA ALA A 31 -12.77 4.46 -5.49
C ALA A 31 -13.73 5.45 -6.15
N ARG A 32 -13.34 6.05 -7.28
CA ARG A 32 -14.19 6.99 -8.03
C ARG A 32 -15.42 6.31 -8.65
N SER A 33 -15.35 5.02 -8.98
CA SER A 33 -16.52 4.29 -9.46
C SER A 33 -17.54 3.98 -8.36
N HIS A 34 -17.09 3.88 -7.11
CA HIS A 34 -17.96 3.72 -5.96
C HIS A 34 -18.37 5.11 -5.46
N LYS A 35 -19.61 5.51 -5.75
CA LYS A 35 -20.15 6.87 -5.50
C LYS A 35 -20.08 7.35 -4.04
N GLN A 36 -19.61 6.53 -3.10
CA GLN A 36 -19.51 6.89 -1.71
C GLN A 36 -18.37 6.10 -1.03
N ILE A 37 -17.13 6.53 -1.27
CA ILE A 37 -16.00 6.21 -0.38
C ILE A 37 -15.71 7.48 0.41
N ASP A 38 -16.35 7.62 1.57
CA ASP A 38 -16.20 8.79 2.44
C ASP A 38 -14.92 8.74 3.28
N LEU A 39 -14.28 7.58 3.38
CA LEU A 39 -13.12 7.34 4.23
C LEU A 39 -12.09 6.42 3.56
N PHE A 40 -10.85 6.90 3.48
CA PHE A 40 -9.68 6.09 3.12
C PHE A 40 -8.85 5.83 4.37
N ILE A 41 -8.86 4.58 4.84
CA ILE A 41 -8.02 4.15 5.94
C ILE A 41 -6.81 3.43 5.37
N THR A 42 -5.62 4.00 5.55
CA THR A 42 -4.36 3.30 5.27
C THR A 42 -3.95 2.59 6.55
N MET A 43 -3.97 1.27 6.56
CA MET A 43 -3.57 0.49 7.73
C MET A 43 -2.30 -0.30 7.43
N THR A 44 -1.23 0.12 8.09
CA THR A 44 0.07 -0.56 8.06
C THR A 44 0.02 -1.77 8.98
N THR A 45 0.10 -2.96 8.41
CA THR A 45 0.20 -4.22 9.15
C THR A 45 1.58 -4.83 8.94
N ASN A 46 2.19 -5.32 10.03
CA ASN A 46 3.48 -6.01 9.94
C ASN A 46 3.23 -7.51 9.77
N PRO A 47 3.60 -8.13 8.63
CA PRO A 47 3.40 -9.57 8.40
C PRO A 47 4.14 -10.47 9.40
N ASN A 48 5.08 -9.91 10.17
CA ASN A 48 5.82 -10.65 11.19
C ASN A 48 5.13 -10.71 12.55
N TRP A 49 3.97 -10.07 12.71
CA TRP A 49 3.20 -10.15 13.95
C TRP A 49 2.74 -11.58 14.25
N PRO A 50 2.82 -12.01 15.52
CA PRO A 50 2.45 -13.37 15.93
C PRO A 50 1.00 -13.69 15.58
N GLU A 51 0.08 -12.73 15.70
CA GLU A 51 -1.34 -12.89 15.36
C GLU A 51 -1.57 -13.27 13.89
N ILE A 52 -0.72 -12.76 12.99
CA ILE A 52 -0.78 -13.07 11.56
C ILE A 52 -0.10 -14.43 11.31
N ARG A 53 1.05 -14.67 11.94
CA ARG A 53 1.80 -15.92 11.77
C ARG A 53 1.05 -17.14 12.28
N ASP A 54 0.38 -17.02 13.42
CA ASP A 54 -0.40 -18.09 14.03
C ASP A 54 -1.68 -18.39 13.25
N ALA A 55 -2.20 -17.40 12.51
CA ALA A 55 -3.36 -17.57 11.64
C ALA A 55 -3.03 -18.14 10.25
N LEU A 56 -1.74 -18.22 9.89
CA LEU A 56 -1.28 -18.76 8.60
C LEU A 56 -1.13 -20.29 8.67
N LEU A 57 -1.61 -20.98 7.63
CA LEU A 57 -1.36 -22.41 7.47
C LEU A 57 0.05 -22.63 6.90
N LEU A 58 0.59 -23.85 7.07
CA LEU A 58 1.93 -24.21 6.60
C LEU A 58 2.09 -23.87 5.10
N GLY A 59 3.10 -23.05 4.78
CA GLY A 59 3.42 -22.63 3.40
C GLY A 59 2.58 -21.47 2.85
N GLN A 60 1.71 -20.85 3.65
CA GLN A 60 0.97 -19.66 3.21
C GLN A 60 1.72 -18.36 3.51
N HIS A 61 1.67 -17.44 2.56
CA HIS A 61 2.20 -16.10 2.72
C HIS A 61 1.10 -15.15 3.22
N PRO A 62 1.40 -14.20 4.12
CA PRO A 62 0.47 -13.16 4.57
C PRO A 62 -0.25 -12.44 3.42
N ASP A 63 0.49 -12.14 2.35
CA ASP A 63 -0.03 -11.43 1.17
C ASP A 63 -1.14 -12.19 0.44
N HIS A 64 -1.20 -13.52 0.58
CA HIS A 64 -2.24 -14.36 -0.02
C HIS A 64 -3.53 -14.39 0.81
N ARG A 65 -3.53 -13.83 2.02
CA ARG A 65 -4.69 -13.81 2.93
C ARG A 65 -4.99 -12.42 3.47
N PRO A 66 -5.41 -11.48 2.61
CA PRO A 66 -5.76 -10.11 3.02
C PRO A 66 -6.87 -10.06 4.07
N HIS A 67 -7.74 -11.08 4.14
CA HIS A 67 -8.80 -11.18 5.15
C HIS A 67 -8.27 -11.43 6.57
N LEU A 68 -7.15 -12.15 6.74
CA LEU A 68 -6.54 -12.36 8.06
C LEU A 68 -5.95 -11.05 8.58
N ILE A 69 -5.28 -10.32 7.69
CA ILE A 69 -4.73 -9.00 7.95
C ILE A 69 -5.84 -8.05 8.40
N ALA A 70 -6.98 -8.02 7.69
CA ALA A 70 -8.13 -7.21 8.06
C ALA A 70 -8.78 -7.62 9.40
N ARG A 71 -8.69 -8.89 9.81
CA ARG A 71 -9.26 -9.36 11.08
C ARG A 71 -8.42 -9.00 12.29
N VAL A 72 -7.10 -9.17 12.21
CA VAL A 72 -6.17 -8.72 13.27
C VAL A 72 -6.38 -7.23 13.54
N LEU A 73 -6.65 -6.48 12.48
CA LEU A 73 -6.85 -5.05 12.49
C LEU A 73 -8.17 -4.56 13.11
N ILE A 74 -9.25 -5.32 12.99
CA ILE A 74 -10.56 -4.99 13.61
C ILE A 74 -10.58 -5.38 15.09
N LEU A 75 -9.74 -6.34 15.49
CA LEU A 75 -9.69 -6.87 16.85
C LEU A 75 -8.71 -6.13 17.77
N THR A 76 -7.93 -5.18 17.25
CA THR A 76 -7.01 -4.33 18.01
C THR A 76 -7.55 -2.91 18.08
#